data_AF-A0A3D3YSJ2-F1
#
_entry.id   AF-A0A3D3YSJ2-F1
#
_cell.length_a   1.000
_cell.length_b   1.000
_cell.length_c   1.000
_cell.angle_alpha   90.00
_cell.angle_beta   90.00
_cell.angle_gamma   90.00
#
_symmetry.space_group_name_H-M   'P 1'
#
loop_
_entity.id
_entity.type
_entity.pdbx_description
1 polymer ?
#
loop_
_entity_poly.entity_id
_entity_poly.type
_entity_poly.pdbx_seq_one_letter_code
_entity_poly.pdbx_strand_id
1 'polypeptide(L)'
;KGKHILTTGYNGAPSGLKDCLELGCLRDELAIPSGTRQEICRGIHAEQNVIIQAALHGTSLEGSTIYCTHTPCVLCAKMLVNARIRRFVSFGRYDDDAFVDMFEEA
;
A
#
# COMPACT_ATOMS: atom_id res chain seq x y z
N LYS A 1 -4.58 12.55 -10.57
CA LYS A 1 -4.29 14.01 -10.55
C LYS A 1 -4.93 14.63 -11.79
N GLY A 2 -5.57 15.80 -11.68
CA GLY A 2 -6.29 16.39 -12.83
C GLY A 2 -7.37 15.48 -13.41
N LYS A 3 -8.04 14.65 -12.58
CA LYS A 3 -9.01 13.62 -12.98
C LYS A 3 -8.48 12.49 -13.86
N HIS A 4 -7.16 12.34 -13.98
CA HIS A 4 -6.51 11.22 -14.64
C HIS A 4 -5.93 10.23 -13.64
N ILE A 5 -5.98 8.95 -14.00
CA ILE A 5 -5.24 7.87 -13.33
C ILE A 5 -3.78 8.01 -13.74
N LEU A 6 -2.89 8.14 -12.75
CA LEU A 6 -1.44 8.25 -12.99
C LEU A 6 -0.77 6.89 -13.00
N THR A 7 -1.21 5.99 -12.13
CA THR A 7 -0.66 4.66 -11.91
C THR A 7 -1.67 3.82 -11.14
N THR A 8 -1.45 2.51 -11.09
CA THR A 8 -2.28 1.54 -10.37
C THR A 8 -1.38 0.50 -9.69
N GLY A 9 -1.89 -0.14 -8.64
CA GLY A 9 -1.21 -1.24 -7.95
C GLY A 9 -2.22 -2.18 -7.29
N TYR A 10 -1.81 -3.42 -7.10
CA TYR A 10 -2.52 -4.42 -6.31
C TYR A 10 -1.51 -5.12 -5.40
N ASN A 11 -1.99 -5.83 -4.37
CA ASN A 11 -1.11 -6.59 -3.48
C ASN A 11 -0.66 -7.90 -4.13
N GLY A 12 0.65 -8.17 -4.14
CA GLY A 12 1.20 -9.34 -4.82
C GLY A 12 2.69 -9.54 -4.51
N ALA A 13 3.22 -10.71 -4.87
CA ALA A 13 4.65 -10.97 -4.72
C ALA A 13 5.49 -9.99 -5.59
N PRO A 14 6.75 -9.72 -5.22
CA PRO A 14 7.67 -8.97 -6.05
C PRO A 14 7.76 -9.54 -7.47
N SER A 15 8.00 -8.67 -8.45
CA SER A 15 8.04 -9.02 -9.86
C SER A 15 9.01 -10.19 -10.13
N GLY A 16 8.52 -11.21 -10.83
CA GLY A 16 9.29 -12.41 -11.17
C GLY A 16 9.33 -13.49 -10.08
N LEU A 17 8.69 -13.28 -8.93
CA LEU A 17 8.58 -14.29 -7.87
C LEU A 17 7.19 -14.92 -7.84
N LYS A 18 7.12 -16.15 -7.32
CA LYS A 18 5.87 -16.87 -7.11
C LYS A 18 5.03 -16.22 -6.01
N ASP A 19 3.73 -16.21 -6.21
CA ASP A 19 2.78 -15.57 -5.30
C ASP A 19 2.32 -16.50 -4.15
N CYS A 20 1.50 -15.95 -3.25
CA CYS A 20 0.90 -16.70 -2.15
C CYS A 20 -0.18 -17.69 -2.58
N LEU A 21 -0.75 -17.55 -3.79
CA LEU A 21 -1.74 -18.49 -4.32
C LEU A 21 -1.07 -19.78 -4.80
N GLU A 22 0.18 -19.70 -5.26
CA GLU A 22 1.00 -20.87 -5.58
C GLU A 22 1.68 -21.50 -4.37
N LEU A 23 2.23 -20.68 -3.47
CA LEU A 23 3.10 -21.15 -2.38
C LEU A 23 2.40 -21.29 -1.03
N GLY A 24 1.17 -20.80 -0.90
CA GLY A 24 0.55 -20.56 0.40
C GLY A 24 1.05 -19.27 1.06
N CYS A 25 0.35 -18.91 2.13
CA CYS A 25 0.58 -17.69 2.89
C CYS A 25 1.44 -17.98 4.13
N LEU A 26 2.68 -17.48 4.14
CA LEU A 26 3.57 -17.58 5.31
C LEU A 26 2.98 -17.01 6.59
N ARG A 27 2.10 -16.01 6.46
CA ARG A 27 1.45 -15.39 7.62
C ARG A 27 0.42 -16.33 8.24
N ASP A 28 -0.30 -17.10 7.42
CA ASP A 28 -1.28 -18.08 7.90
C ASP A 28 -0.56 -19.26 8.56
N GLU A 29 0.52 -19.75 7.95
CA GLU A 29 1.37 -20.82 8.50
C GLU A 29 1.95 -20.46 9.87
N LEU A 30 2.32 -19.19 10.07
CA LEU A 30 2.89 -18.68 11.32
C LEU A 30 1.85 -18.06 12.26
N ALA A 31 0.56 -18.17 11.94
CA ALA A 31 -0.57 -17.59 12.68
C ALA A 31 -0.37 -16.10 13.03
N ILE A 32 0.15 -15.31 12.08
CA ILE A 32 0.43 -13.88 12.25
C ILE A 32 -0.85 -13.06 12.03
N PRO A 33 -1.35 -12.31 13.03
CA PRO A 33 -2.52 -11.47 12.88
C PRO A 33 -2.35 -10.37 11.84
N SER A 34 -3.43 -10.02 11.14
CA SER A 34 -3.54 -8.81 10.31
C SER A 34 -3.04 -7.56 11.07
N GLY A 35 -2.51 -6.57 10.35
CA GLY A 35 -1.91 -5.38 10.95
C GLY A 35 -0.49 -5.57 11.47
N THR A 36 -0.08 -6.79 11.81
CA THR A 36 1.21 -7.06 12.48
C THR A 36 2.26 -7.70 11.56
N ARG A 37 3.54 -7.51 11.89
CA ARG A 37 4.70 -8.19 11.27
C ARG A 37 4.68 -8.20 9.74
N GLN A 38 4.53 -7.03 9.14
CA GLN A 38 4.38 -6.87 7.68
C GLN A 38 5.61 -7.34 6.92
N GLU A 39 6.79 -7.29 7.54
CA GLU A 39 8.06 -7.76 7.00
C GLU A 39 8.08 -9.27 6.69
N ILE A 40 7.18 -10.05 7.29
CA ILE A 40 7.04 -11.49 7.02
C ILE A 40 6.16 -11.76 5.80
N CYS A 41 5.34 -10.79 5.38
CA CYS A 41 4.53 -10.92 4.18
C CYS A 41 5.42 -11.04 2.94
N ARG A 42 5.18 -12.06 2.11
CA ARG A 42 5.82 -12.15 0.79
C ARG A 42 5.28 -11.08 -0.17
N GLY A 43 4.04 -10.66 0.04
CA GLY A 43 3.37 -9.68 -0.80
C GLY A 43 3.79 -8.26 -0.47
N ILE A 44 4.00 -7.47 -1.52
CA ILE A 44 4.03 -6.01 -1.48
C ILE A 44 2.58 -5.51 -1.55
N HIS A 45 2.26 -4.49 -0.76
CA HIS A 45 0.91 -3.92 -0.71
C HIS A 45 0.60 -3.08 -1.97
N ALA A 46 -0.69 -2.87 -2.23
CA ALA A 46 -1.15 -2.13 -3.40
C ALA A 46 -0.60 -0.70 -3.44
N GLU A 47 -0.56 -0.02 -2.29
CA GLU A 47 -0.06 1.34 -2.11
C GLU A 47 1.45 1.46 -2.38
N GLN A 48 2.21 0.44 -1.95
CA GLN A 48 3.63 0.35 -2.25
C GLN A 48 3.86 0.17 -3.75
N ASN A 49 3.08 -0.70 -4.39
CA ASN A 49 3.15 -0.90 -5.84
C ASN A 49 2.77 0.37 -6.63
N VAL A 50 1.82 1.18 -6.15
CA VAL A 50 1.53 2.51 -6.73
C VAL A 50 2.77 3.40 -6.74
N ILE A 51 3.51 3.49 -5.62
CA ILE A 51 4.74 4.28 -5.52
C ILE A 51 5.83 3.71 -6.45
N ILE A 52 6.04 2.40 -6.42
CA ILE A 52 7.06 1.73 -7.25
C ILE A 52 6.79 1.97 -8.73
N GLN A 53 5.54 1.77 -9.18
CA GLN A 53 5.15 2.00 -10.57
C GLN A 53 5.33 3.46 -10.98
N ALA A 54 4.98 4.40 -10.12
CA ALA A 54 5.20 5.82 -10.40
C ALA A 54 6.69 6.15 -10.53
N ALA A 55 7.53 5.61 -9.64
CA ALA A 55 8.98 5.81 -9.68
C ALA A 55 9.62 5.21 -10.93
N LEU A 56 9.24 3.99 -11.32
CA LEU A 56 9.74 3.32 -12.53
C LEU A 56 9.42 4.11 -13.81
N HIS A 57 8.26 4.77 -13.85
CA HIS A 57 7.81 5.54 -15.01
C HIS A 57 8.06 7.05 -14.88
N GLY A 58 8.84 7.49 -13.89
CA GLY A 58 9.16 8.92 -13.69
C GLY A 58 7.95 9.81 -13.47
N THR A 59 6.86 9.27 -12.93
CA THR A 59 5.60 9.99 -12.72
C THR A 59 5.53 10.56 -11.31
N SER A 60 5.42 11.88 -11.18
CA SER A 60 5.26 12.53 -9.87
C SER A 60 3.88 12.25 -9.27
N LEU A 61 3.87 11.74 -8.04
CA LEU A 61 2.67 11.52 -7.23
C LEU A 61 2.30 12.72 -6.35
N GLU A 62 3.11 13.77 -6.33
CA GLU A 62 2.93 14.93 -5.46
C GLU A 62 1.57 15.60 -5.70
N GLY A 63 0.85 15.84 -4.60
CA GLY A 63 -0.47 16.45 -4.58
C GLY A 63 -1.58 15.55 -5.15
N SER A 64 -1.32 14.28 -5.40
CA SER A 64 -2.30 13.36 -5.97
C SER A 64 -3.26 12.79 -4.92
N THR A 65 -4.29 12.10 -5.41
CA THR A 65 -5.26 11.38 -4.59
C THR A 65 -5.11 9.90 -4.86
N ILE A 66 -5.02 9.10 -3.80
CA ILE A 66 -5.06 7.64 -3.89
C ILE A 66 -6.46 7.17 -3.54
N TYR A 67 -6.95 6.23 -4.34
CA TYR A 67 -8.15 5.46 -4.08
C TYR A 67 -7.71 4.01 -3.84
N CYS A 68 -8.00 3.47 -2.67
CA CYS A 68 -7.64 2.11 -2.28
C CYS A 68 -8.88 1.34 -1.81
N THR A 69 -8.84 0.02 -1.85
CA THR A 69 -9.94 -0.80 -1.33
C THR A 69 -10.01 -0.77 0.19
N HIS A 70 -8.86 -0.70 0.88
CA HIS A 70 -8.75 -0.69 2.34
C HIS A 70 -7.93 0.51 2.82
N THR A 71 -8.02 0.84 4.11
CA THR A 71 -7.11 1.81 4.73
C THR A 71 -5.67 1.29 4.70
N PRO A 72 -4.66 2.18 4.64
CA PRO A 72 -3.29 1.75 4.52
C PRO A 72 -2.80 1.23 5.87
N CYS A 73 -1.92 0.25 5.83
CA CYS A 73 -1.14 -0.10 7.01
C CYS A 73 -0.13 1.02 7.36
N VAL A 74 0.41 1.02 8.59
CA VAL A 74 1.35 2.07 9.02
C VAL A 74 2.59 2.24 8.12
N LEU A 75 3.11 1.17 7.50
CA LEU A 75 4.26 1.28 6.59
C LEU A 75 3.86 1.97 5.28
N CYS A 76 2.72 1.60 4.71
CA CYS A 76 2.18 2.26 3.52
C CYS A 76 1.90 3.73 3.83
N ALA A 77 1.24 4.03 4.95
CA ALA A 77 0.93 5.40 5.37
C ALA A 77 2.17 6.30 5.38
N LYS A 78 3.27 5.86 6.03
CA LYS A 78 4.55 6.59 6.05
C LYS A 78 5.07 6.90 4.65
N MET A 79 5.01 5.92 3.75
CA MET A 79 5.48 6.08 2.38
C MET A 79 4.60 7.06 1.59
N LEU A 80 3.27 7.01 1.76
CA LEU A 80 2.33 7.90 1.09
C LEU A 80 2.48 9.35 1.56
N VAL A 81 2.66 9.57 2.86
CA VAL A 81 2.97 10.89 3.44
C VAL A 81 4.25 11.45 2.82
N ASN A 82 5.32 10.66 2.79
CA ASN A 82 6.59 11.08 2.21
C ASN A 82 6.50 11.30 0.68
N ALA A 83 5.62 10.58 -0.01
CA ALA A 83 5.29 10.80 -1.42
C ALA A 83 4.40 12.02 -1.68
N ARG A 84 4.04 12.78 -0.62
CA ARG A 84 3.21 13.99 -0.67
C ARG A 84 1.84 13.74 -1.30
N ILE A 85 1.24 12.61 -0.98
CA ILE A 85 -0.15 12.31 -1.34
C ILE A 85 -1.06 13.25 -0.55
N ARG A 86 -1.93 13.99 -1.25
CA ARG A 86 -2.78 15.02 -0.63
C ARG A 86 -4.03 14.44 0.02
N ARG A 87 -4.52 13.32 -0.51
CA ARG A 87 -5.79 12.71 -0.11
C ARG A 87 -5.74 11.21 -0.32
N PHE A 88 -6.17 10.46 0.69
CA PHE A 88 -6.42 9.04 0.60
C PHE A 88 -7.92 8.78 0.73
N VAL A 89 -8.45 7.87 -0.08
CA VAL A 89 -9.87 7.47 -0.06
C VAL A 89 -9.91 5.95 -0.04
N SER A 90 -10.63 5.37 0.93
CA SER A 90 -10.87 3.94 0.99
C SER A 90 -12.36 3.61 1.07
N PHE A 91 -12.69 2.37 0.70
CA PHE A 91 -14.01 1.78 0.92
C PHE A 91 -14.07 0.99 2.24
N GLY A 92 -13.10 0.09 2.45
CA GLY A 92 -12.97 -0.72 3.64
C GLY A 92 -11.95 -0.17 4.64
N ARG A 93 -11.91 -0.81 5.82
CA ARG A 93 -10.91 -0.60 6.87
C ARG A 93 -9.99 -1.81 6.96
N TYR A 94 -8.70 -1.55 7.13
CA TYR A 94 -7.67 -2.49 7.54
C TYR A 94 -7.53 -2.46 9.07
N ASP A 95 -7.02 -3.53 9.66
CA ASP A 95 -6.92 -3.71 11.12
C ASP A 95 -5.73 -2.93 11.73
N ASP A 96 -5.63 -1.65 11.40
CA ASP A 96 -4.62 -0.72 11.91
C ASP A 96 -5.10 0.73 11.67
N ASP A 97 -5.32 1.49 12.75
CA ASP A 97 -5.73 2.90 12.70
C ASP A 97 -4.56 3.85 13.00
N ALA A 98 -3.32 3.35 13.16
CA ALA A 98 -2.15 4.18 13.45
C ALA A 98 -1.78 5.17 12.33
N PHE A 99 -2.40 5.03 11.15
CA PHE A 99 -2.23 5.98 10.04
C PHE A 99 -3.02 7.28 10.23
N VAL A 100 -4.07 7.29 11.05
CA VAL A 100 -5.02 8.43 11.14
C VAL A 100 -4.30 9.68 11.60
N ASP A 101 -3.68 9.65 12.78
CA ASP A 101 -2.95 10.80 13.34
C ASP A 101 -1.86 11.29 12.37
N MET A 102 -1.14 10.36 11.74
CA MET A 102 -0.09 10.66 10.77
C MET A 102 -0.62 11.39 9.52
N PHE A 103 -1.82 11.06 9.06
CA PHE A 103 -2.45 11.72 7.91
C PHE A 103 -3.07 13.07 8.29
N GLU A 104 -3.47 13.27 9.54
CA GLU A 104 -3.99 14.53 10.04
C GLU A 104 -2.86 15.56 10.29
N GLU A 105 -1.68 15.10 10.69
CA GLU A 105 -0.50 15.94 10.93
C GLU A 105 0.20 16.42 9.64
N ALA A 106 0.06 15.69 8.53
CA ALA A 106 0.79 15.90 7.26
C ALA A 106 0.01 16.71 6.21
#